data_AF-A0A0C9MT01-F1
#
_entry.id   AF-A0A0C9MT01-F1
#
_cell.length_a   1.000
_cell.length_b   1.000
_cell.length_c   1.000
_cell.angle_alpha   90.00
_cell.angle_beta   90.00
_cell.angle_gamma   90.00
#
_symmetry.space_group_name_H-M   'P 1'
#
loop_
_entity.id
_entity.type
_entity.pdbx_description
1 polymer ?
#
loop_
_entity_poly.entity_id
_entity_poly.type
_entity_poly.pdbx_seq_one_letter_code
_entity_poly.pdbx_strand_id
1 'polypeptide(L)'
;MLYTSQIAPPVIPTGDSLYHILIGNNTNVPSDKPILIDIETPSKSLTHGQLRKQILVATAGLRRVFDVQRLDVVAICSPNHIDYVSIVHGIICAGAIAAPLHYTSTVEDIVYDIKTVKAKYMITHVDIIDKVLLAAKESGIDKSNIVVFGDASVQGVRAVDDTLLKGDQEAEPLTFTAEQMQSDPAVLYFTSGTTGRKKAVVRTHNNLLYSTFKPNVDTSSVLVSYLDFNHSTSLVTILLMAPYYGFTCYLLNRYSFRGLCAAIQEFKPSFINCAPYVVSSLIKDSIVKAYDISSLKIVGCSGALLKQSVILEAQEQLGIAVLNIYGLTEVLGLFATTTGISAGLGGIGVLNSRFTARLVDEDGQDVAVGQVGELLIKGPTLTPGYYGSSECIVDEDGFFHTGDLFQCNENGVFFFCDRLKDLMKYYGTQIYPGEIEEVLLKHPKVSDCAVVGVYQPDVAAEFPRAYVMLADGKSSTQELIDELQAYSDSQLPEKKRVHAGIVIVESLPRTSSGKVHRRLLRESANSIQVLA
;
A
#
# COMPACT_ATOMS: atom_id res chain seq x y z
N MET A 1 25.98 -7.87 12.42
CA MET A 1 25.13 -9.05 12.39
C MET A 1 24.30 -9.08 11.12
N LEU A 2 24.43 -10.17 10.37
CA LEU A 2 23.65 -10.44 9.17
C LEU A 2 22.51 -11.41 9.51
N TYR A 3 21.26 -11.01 9.24
CA TYR A 3 20.08 -11.85 9.43
C TYR A 3 19.68 -12.49 8.10
N THR A 4 19.53 -13.81 8.07
CA THR A 4 19.10 -14.55 6.87
C THR A 4 17.79 -15.29 7.13
N SER A 5 16.92 -15.34 6.13
CA SER A 5 15.67 -16.09 6.23
C SER A 5 15.89 -17.57 6.56
N GLN A 6 15.05 -18.09 7.44
CA GLN A 6 14.95 -19.53 7.75
C GLN A 6 13.81 -20.21 6.99
N ILE A 7 13.06 -19.46 6.17
CA ILE A 7 11.94 -19.97 5.39
C ILE A 7 12.48 -20.57 4.09
N ALA A 8 12.15 -21.84 3.87
CA ALA A 8 12.49 -22.52 2.63
C ALA A 8 11.90 -21.77 1.42
N PRO A 9 12.70 -21.54 0.37
CA PRO A 9 12.22 -20.86 -0.83
C PRO A 9 11.06 -21.62 -1.47
N PRO A 10 9.95 -20.96 -1.83
CA PRO A 10 8.90 -21.61 -2.59
C PRO A 10 9.43 -22.00 -3.97
N VAL A 11 8.84 -23.05 -4.53
CA VAL A 11 8.98 -23.38 -5.95
C VAL A 11 8.28 -22.29 -6.73
N ILE A 12 9.05 -21.56 -7.52
CA ILE A 12 8.52 -20.52 -8.41
C ILE A 12 8.38 -21.17 -9.78
N PRO A 13 7.18 -21.21 -10.36
CA PRO A 13 6.99 -21.69 -11.71
C PRO A 13 7.90 -20.93 -12.68
N THR A 14 8.54 -21.67 -13.58
CA THR A 14 9.33 -21.07 -14.65
C THR A 14 8.41 -20.76 -15.83
N GLY A 15 8.73 -19.70 -16.54
CA GLY A 15 7.96 -19.26 -17.70
C GLY A 15 8.63 -18.05 -18.34
N ASP A 16 8.21 -17.77 -19.56
CA ASP A 16 8.71 -16.68 -20.39
C ASP A 16 7.84 -15.42 -20.30
N SER A 17 6.77 -15.41 -19.49
CA SER A 17 5.98 -14.22 -19.21
C SER A 17 5.21 -14.32 -17.89
N LEU A 18 4.85 -13.17 -17.31
CA LEU A 18 3.96 -13.11 -16.15
C LEU A 18 2.60 -13.77 -16.42
N TYR A 19 2.06 -13.57 -17.62
CA TYR A 19 0.77 -14.12 -17.98
C TYR A 19 0.79 -15.65 -17.99
N HIS A 20 1.78 -16.27 -18.63
CA HIS A 20 1.88 -17.73 -18.68
C HIS A 20 2.01 -18.38 -17.31
N ILE A 21 2.65 -17.69 -16.36
CA ILE A 21 2.85 -18.17 -15.00
C ILE A 21 1.61 -17.93 -14.13
N LEU A 22 0.97 -16.76 -14.25
CA LEU A 22 -0.07 -16.33 -13.31
C LEU A 22 -1.51 -16.59 -13.77
N ILE A 23 -1.77 -16.62 -15.08
CA ILE A 23 -3.13 -16.56 -15.65
C ILE A 23 -3.33 -17.56 -16.79
N GLY A 24 -2.25 -18.00 -17.43
CA GLY A 24 -2.28 -18.98 -18.51
C GLY A 24 -2.82 -20.35 -18.09
N ASN A 25 -2.80 -21.30 -19.02
CA ASN A 25 -3.31 -22.67 -18.81
C ASN A 25 -2.64 -23.47 -17.68
N ASN A 26 -1.64 -22.92 -17.01
CA ASN A 26 -0.88 -23.58 -15.96
C ASN A 26 -1.51 -23.44 -14.57
N THR A 27 -2.61 -22.68 -14.43
CA THR A 27 -3.36 -22.59 -13.17
C THR A 27 -4.42 -23.69 -13.11
N ASN A 28 -4.64 -24.27 -11.92
CA ASN A 28 -5.73 -25.23 -11.69
C ASN A 28 -7.08 -24.53 -11.43
N VAL A 29 -7.22 -23.27 -11.83
CA VAL A 29 -8.40 -22.44 -11.56
C VAL A 29 -9.48 -22.72 -12.63
N PRO A 30 -10.70 -23.12 -12.24
CA PRO A 30 -11.79 -23.34 -13.20
C PRO A 30 -12.12 -22.09 -14.02
N SER A 31 -12.38 -22.24 -15.32
CA SER A 31 -12.63 -21.09 -16.21
C SER A 31 -13.91 -20.31 -15.87
N ASP A 32 -14.88 -20.96 -15.23
CA ASP A 32 -16.14 -20.39 -14.77
C ASP A 32 -16.07 -19.81 -13.35
N LYS A 33 -14.94 -19.96 -12.64
CA LYS A 33 -14.75 -19.40 -11.29
C LYS A 33 -14.79 -17.86 -11.33
N PRO A 34 -15.71 -17.19 -10.60
CA PRO A 34 -15.70 -15.74 -10.48
C PRO A 34 -14.45 -15.25 -9.74
N ILE A 35 -13.73 -14.30 -10.34
CA ILE A 35 -12.50 -13.70 -9.78
C ILE A 35 -12.73 -12.27 -9.35
N LEU A 36 -13.34 -11.44 -10.20
CA LEU A 36 -13.62 -10.04 -9.90
C LEU A 36 -15.12 -9.79 -9.99
N ILE A 37 -15.70 -9.18 -8.96
CA ILE A 37 -17.13 -8.84 -8.92
C ILE A 37 -17.24 -7.40 -8.43
N ASP A 38 -17.89 -6.54 -9.22
CA ASP A 38 -18.26 -5.20 -8.77
C ASP A 38 -19.44 -5.31 -7.80
N ILE A 39 -19.29 -4.85 -6.56
CA ILE A 39 -20.38 -5.01 -5.60
C ILE A 39 -21.56 -4.07 -5.84
N GLU A 40 -21.34 -2.93 -6.49
CA GLU A 40 -22.39 -1.96 -6.81
C GLU A 40 -23.22 -2.45 -7.98
N THR A 41 -22.61 -3.24 -8.88
CA THR A 41 -23.29 -3.91 -9.99
C THR A 41 -22.84 -5.38 -10.09
N PRO A 42 -23.33 -6.30 -9.25
CA PRO A 42 -22.84 -7.68 -9.21
C PRO A 42 -22.99 -8.48 -10.52
N SER A 43 -23.88 -8.03 -11.42
CA SER A 43 -23.97 -8.56 -12.78
C SER A 43 -22.73 -8.28 -13.63
N LYS A 44 -21.95 -7.24 -13.30
CA LYS A 44 -20.61 -7.01 -13.82
C LYS A 44 -19.63 -7.84 -12.99
N SER A 45 -19.26 -8.99 -13.55
CA SER A 45 -18.28 -9.89 -12.98
C SER A 45 -17.35 -10.44 -14.07
N LEU A 46 -16.14 -10.83 -13.67
CA LEU A 46 -15.19 -11.53 -14.52
C LEU A 46 -14.85 -12.86 -13.89
N THR A 47 -15.19 -13.95 -14.61
CA THR A 47 -14.65 -15.27 -14.30
C THR A 47 -13.18 -15.36 -14.70
N HIS A 48 -12.48 -16.41 -14.24
CA HIS A 48 -11.08 -16.64 -14.61
C HIS A 48 -10.90 -16.75 -16.14
N GLY A 49 -11.79 -17.48 -16.82
CA GLY A 49 -11.78 -17.61 -18.27
C GLY A 49 -12.08 -16.29 -19.00
N GLN A 50 -13.05 -15.51 -18.50
CA GLN A 50 -13.36 -14.18 -19.05
C GLN A 50 -12.19 -13.21 -18.86
N LEU A 51 -11.60 -13.16 -17.66
CA LEU A 51 -10.44 -12.32 -17.38
C LEU A 51 -9.27 -12.66 -18.32
N ARG A 52 -8.97 -13.95 -18.48
CA ARG A 52 -7.93 -14.42 -19.39
C ARG A 52 -8.18 -13.98 -20.83
N LYS A 53 -9.38 -14.24 -21.35
CA LYS A 53 -9.76 -13.81 -22.71
C LYS A 53 -9.64 -12.29 -22.86
N GLN A 54 -10.16 -11.54 -21.90
CA GLN A 54 -10.17 -10.09 -21.91
C GLN A 54 -8.75 -9.50 -21.91
N ILE A 55 -7.80 -10.12 -21.21
CA ILE A 55 -6.38 -9.74 -21.24
C ILE A 55 -5.80 -9.87 -22.65
N LEU A 56 -6.08 -10.99 -23.34
CA LEU A 56 -5.58 -11.23 -24.69
C LEU A 56 -6.24 -10.30 -25.72
N VAL A 57 -7.53 -10.00 -25.57
CA VAL A 57 -8.24 -9.01 -26.38
C VAL A 57 -7.69 -7.60 -26.13
N ALA A 58 -7.49 -7.21 -24.86
CA ALA A 58 -6.85 -5.95 -24.50
C ALA A 58 -5.46 -5.80 -25.14
N THR A 59 -4.67 -6.87 -25.12
CA THR A 59 -3.35 -6.93 -25.77
C THR A 59 -3.46 -6.67 -27.28
N ALA A 60 -4.41 -7.31 -27.95
CA ALA A 60 -4.67 -7.10 -29.38
C ALA A 60 -5.13 -5.66 -29.66
N GLY A 61 -6.01 -5.11 -28.82
CA GLY A 61 -6.51 -3.74 -28.92
C GLY A 61 -5.40 -2.70 -28.77
N LEU A 62 -4.50 -2.86 -27.80
CA LEU A 62 -3.34 -1.99 -27.59
C LEU A 62 -2.43 -1.95 -28.83
N ARG A 63 -2.10 -3.11 -29.40
CA ARG A 63 -1.26 -3.20 -30.61
C ARG A 63 -1.97 -2.64 -31.84
N ARG A 64 -3.24 -3.02 -32.06
CA ARG A 64 -4.00 -2.64 -33.27
C ARG A 64 -4.39 -1.17 -33.30
N VAL A 65 -4.84 -0.63 -32.17
CA VAL A 65 -5.44 0.71 -32.11
C VAL A 65 -4.40 1.79 -31.85
N PHE A 66 -3.36 1.46 -31.08
CA PHE A 66 -2.39 2.44 -30.57
C PHE A 66 -0.95 2.12 -30.98
N ASP A 67 -0.70 0.99 -31.65
CA ASP A 67 0.64 0.53 -32.03
C ASP A 67 1.61 0.48 -30.84
N VAL A 68 1.12 0.04 -29.68
CA VAL A 68 1.92 -0.04 -28.45
C VAL A 68 3.09 -1.00 -28.64
N GLN A 69 4.30 -0.51 -28.37
CA GLN A 69 5.54 -1.26 -28.48
C GLN A 69 6.08 -1.72 -27.12
N ARG A 70 7.05 -2.64 -27.13
CA ARG A 70 7.77 -3.07 -25.93
C ARG A 70 8.41 -1.86 -25.24
N LEU A 71 8.28 -1.78 -23.91
CA LEU A 71 8.74 -0.69 -23.03
C LEU A 71 8.02 0.66 -23.21
N ASP A 72 6.98 0.75 -24.02
CA ASP A 72 6.10 1.92 -23.98
C ASP A 72 5.40 2.01 -22.62
N VAL A 73 5.21 3.23 -22.12
CA VAL A 73 4.54 3.44 -20.84
C VAL A 73 3.10 3.87 -21.08
N VAL A 74 2.17 3.11 -20.50
CA VAL A 74 0.73 3.40 -20.48
C VAL A 74 0.34 3.82 -19.08
N ALA A 75 0.03 5.10 -18.89
CA ALA A 75 -0.42 5.63 -17.60
C ALA A 75 -1.90 5.31 -17.38
N ILE A 76 -2.27 4.91 -16.16
CA ILE A 76 -3.66 4.65 -15.79
C ILE A 76 -4.03 5.54 -14.61
N CYS A 77 -4.78 6.60 -14.86
CA CYS A 77 -5.27 7.52 -13.84
C CYS A 77 -6.77 7.31 -13.66
N SER A 78 -7.16 6.41 -12.76
CA SER A 78 -8.54 5.98 -12.57
C SER A 78 -8.78 5.55 -11.12
N PRO A 79 -9.99 5.74 -10.54
CA PRO A 79 -10.46 4.91 -9.45
C PRO A 79 -10.49 3.43 -9.86
N ASN A 80 -10.79 2.55 -8.90
CA ASN A 80 -10.94 1.13 -9.19
C ASN A 80 -12.05 0.92 -10.25
N HIS A 81 -11.77 0.02 -11.20
CA HIS A 81 -12.69 -0.39 -12.25
C HIS A 81 -12.53 -1.89 -12.46
N ILE A 82 -13.61 -2.61 -12.78
CA ILE A 82 -13.58 -4.07 -12.90
C ILE A 82 -12.59 -4.54 -13.99
N ASP A 83 -12.54 -3.83 -15.12
CA ASP A 83 -11.64 -4.15 -16.23
C ASP A 83 -10.18 -3.79 -15.97
N TYR A 84 -9.88 -3.03 -14.91
CA TYR A 84 -8.53 -2.51 -14.65
C TYR A 84 -7.48 -3.63 -14.60
N VAL A 85 -7.80 -4.76 -13.97
CA VAL A 85 -6.89 -5.92 -13.89
C VAL A 85 -6.61 -6.47 -15.28
N SER A 86 -7.63 -6.62 -16.12
CA SER A 86 -7.47 -7.11 -17.49
C SER A 86 -6.61 -6.16 -18.34
N ILE A 87 -6.79 -4.85 -18.16
CA ILE A 87 -6.07 -3.81 -18.89
C ILE A 87 -4.61 -3.76 -18.46
N VAL A 88 -4.30 -3.81 -17.17
CA VAL A 88 -2.90 -3.86 -16.69
C VAL A 88 -2.18 -5.07 -17.23
N HIS A 89 -2.79 -6.25 -17.16
CA HIS A 89 -2.18 -7.46 -17.72
C HIS A 89 -2.10 -7.42 -19.24
N GLY A 90 -3.07 -6.80 -19.93
CA GLY A 90 -3.01 -6.58 -21.38
C GLY A 90 -1.83 -5.69 -21.80
N ILE A 91 -1.55 -4.63 -21.02
CA ILE A 91 -0.36 -3.78 -21.21
C ILE A 91 0.93 -4.59 -21.04
N ILE A 92 1.01 -5.38 -19.97
CA ILE A 92 2.17 -6.25 -19.69
C ILE A 92 2.35 -7.29 -20.81
N CYS A 93 1.26 -7.92 -21.28
CA CYS A 93 1.28 -8.89 -22.38
C CYS A 93 1.68 -8.25 -23.71
N ALA A 94 1.39 -6.96 -23.92
CA ALA A 94 1.88 -6.22 -25.07
C ALA A 94 3.40 -5.96 -25.03
N GLY A 95 4.05 -6.17 -23.87
CA GLY A 95 5.44 -5.82 -23.60
C GLY A 95 5.64 -4.40 -23.07
N ALA A 96 4.54 -3.68 -22.83
CA ALA A 96 4.53 -2.32 -22.33
C ALA A 96 4.47 -2.29 -20.79
N ILE A 97 4.66 -1.11 -20.24
CA ILE A 97 4.78 -0.86 -18.81
C ILE A 97 3.51 -0.15 -18.34
N ALA A 98 2.79 -0.76 -17.41
CA ALA A 98 1.63 -0.10 -16.80
C ALA A 98 2.08 0.85 -15.68
N ALA A 99 1.63 2.10 -15.72
CA ALA A 99 1.93 3.10 -14.70
C ALA A 99 0.65 3.63 -14.02
N PRO A 100 0.14 2.94 -12.98
CA PRO A 100 -0.96 3.44 -12.17
C PRO A 100 -0.64 4.78 -11.51
N LEU A 101 -1.48 5.78 -11.75
CA LEU A 101 -1.39 7.11 -11.15
C LEU A 101 -2.46 7.30 -10.07
N HIS A 102 -2.21 8.25 -9.17
CA HIS A 102 -3.16 8.57 -8.12
C HIS A 102 -4.32 9.42 -8.65
N TYR A 103 -5.52 8.85 -8.75
CA TYR A 103 -6.64 9.52 -9.39
C TYR A 103 -7.19 10.74 -8.63
N THR A 104 -6.91 10.86 -7.32
CA THR A 104 -7.28 12.05 -6.54
C THR A 104 -6.22 13.16 -6.55
N SER A 105 -5.05 12.94 -7.17
CA SER A 105 -4.02 13.98 -7.28
C SER A 105 -4.50 15.21 -8.06
N THR A 106 -3.86 16.36 -7.85
CA THR A 106 -4.14 17.59 -8.59
C THR A 106 -3.73 17.46 -10.06
N VAL A 107 -4.11 18.44 -10.90
CA VAL A 107 -3.63 18.49 -12.29
C VAL A 107 -2.10 18.55 -12.31
N GLU A 108 -1.48 19.41 -11.50
CA GLU A 108 -0.02 19.56 -11.50
C GLU A 108 0.70 18.27 -11.11
N ASP A 109 0.18 17.56 -10.11
CA ASP A 109 0.71 16.27 -9.68
C ASP A 109 0.59 15.21 -10.80
N ILE A 110 -0.55 15.15 -11.49
CA ILE A 110 -0.75 14.21 -12.60
C ILE A 110 0.20 14.55 -13.76
N VAL A 111 0.39 15.83 -14.07
CA VAL A 111 1.38 16.28 -15.08
C VAL A 111 2.79 15.84 -14.69
N TYR A 112 3.16 16.03 -13.42
CA TYR A 112 4.46 15.58 -12.91
C TYR A 112 4.61 14.06 -13.04
N ASP A 113 3.60 13.30 -12.64
CA ASP A 113 3.62 11.84 -12.68
C ASP A 113 3.73 11.33 -14.14
N ILE A 114 2.93 11.88 -15.08
CA ILE A 114 3.02 11.56 -16.52
C ILE A 114 4.42 11.81 -17.08
N LYS A 115 5.00 12.98 -16.78
CA LYS A 115 6.33 13.37 -17.27
C LYS A 115 7.43 12.49 -16.66
N THR A 116 7.30 12.13 -15.39
CA THR A 116 8.25 11.28 -14.67
C THR A 116 8.36 9.90 -15.32
N VAL A 117 7.23 9.29 -15.65
CA VAL A 117 7.21 7.96 -16.30
C VAL A 117 7.28 8.04 -17.83
N LYS A 118 7.30 9.24 -18.40
CA LYS A 118 7.30 9.47 -19.86
C LYS A 118 6.16 8.72 -20.55
N ALA A 119 4.95 8.81 -19.99
CA ALA A 119 3.80 8.08 -20.53
C ALA A 119 3.48 8.53 -21.97
N LYS A 120 3.27 7.57 -22.86
CA LYS A 120 2.85 7.80 -24.25
C LYS A 120 1.34 7.72 -24.43
N TYR A 121 0.71 6.91 -23.60
CA TYR A 121 -0.72 6.60 -23.65
C TYR A 121 -1.34 6.78 -22.27
N MET A 122 -2.64 7.06 -22.25
CA MET A 122 -3.35 7.28 -21.00
C MET A 122 -4.71 6.60 -20.98
N ILE A 123 -5.03 5.98 -19.85
CA ILE A 123 -6.33 5.38 -19.56
C ILE A 123 -6.91 6.12 -18.36
N THR A 124 -8.14 6.58 -18.47
CA THR A 124 -8.83 7.38 -17.44
C THR A 124 -10.22 6.87 -17.14
N HIS A 125 -10.90 7.51 -16.19
CA HIS A 125 -12.29 7.24 -15.83
C HIS A 125 -13.17 8.46 -16.07
N VAL A 126 -14.45 8.22 -16.39
CA VAL A 126 -15.42 9.29 -16.66
C VAL A 126 -15.48 10.32 -15.54
N ASP A 127 -15.47 9.89 -14.28
CA ASP A 127 -15.55 10.75 -13.09
C ASP A 127 -14.41 11.78 -12.96
N ILE A 128 -13.27 11.56 -13.62
CA ILE A 128 -12.09 12.43 -13.52
C ILE A 128 -11.55 12.87 -14.88
N ILE A 129 -12.34 12.70 -15.95
CA ILE A 129 -11.87 12.90 -17.32
C ILE A 129 -11.41 14.34 -17.57
N ASP A 130 -12.11 15.35 -17.06
CA ASP A 130 -11.76 16.76 -17.24
C ASP A 130 -10.34 17.06 -16.74
N LYS A 131 -10.07 16.60 -15.51
CA LYS A 131 -8.78 16.79 -14.84
C LYS A 131 -7.65 16.09 -15.60
N VAL A 132 -7.90 14.86 -16.07
CA VAL A 132 -6.90 14.08 -16.80
C VAL A 132 -6.64 14.65 -18.20
N LEU A 133 -7.67 15.15 -18.89
CA LEU A 133 -7.49 15.80 -20.20
C LEU A 133 -6.65 17.07 -20.11
N LEU A 134 -6.83 17.86 -19.05
CA LEU A 134 -5.96 19.02 -18.78
C LEU A 134 -4.52 18.58 -18.56
N ALA A 135 -4.29 17.61 -17.68
CA ALA A 135 -2.94 17.12 -17.37
C ALA A 135 -2.25 16.46 -18.58
N ALA A 136 -3.00 15.70 -19.39
CA ALA A 136 -2.51 15.07 -20.60
C ALA A 136 -2.08 16.12 -21.64
N LYS A 137 -2.90 17.17 -21.84
CA LYS A 137 -2.58 18.29 -22.73
C LYS A 137 -1.30 19.02 -22.29
N GLU A 138 -1.16 19.34 -21.00
CA GLU A 138 0.04 19.99 -20.45
C GLU A 138 1.30 19.10 -20.48
N SER A 139 1.10 17.79 -20.59
CA SER A 139 2.16 16.80 -20.71
C SER A 139 2.50 16.43 -22.16
N GLY A 140 1.72 16.91 -23.13
CA GLY A 140 1.92 16.61 -24.55
C GLY A 140 1.39 15.24 -25.00
N ILE A 141 0.51 14.60 -24.23
CA ILE A 141 -0.19 13.38 -24.68
C ILE A 141 -1.34 13.81 -25.60
N ASP A 142 -1.29 13.36 -26.86
CA ASP A 142 -2.37 13.59 -27.81
C ASP A 142 -3.66 12.92 -27.36
N LYS A 143 -4.80 13.58 -27.55
CA LYS A 143 -6.11 13.07 -27.14
C LYS A 143 -6.45 11.73 -27.80
N SER A 144 -5.94 11.46 -29.00
CA SER A 144 -6.12 10.19 -29.69
C SER A 144 -5.45 9.01 -28.99
N ASN A 145 -4.47 9.25 -28.10
CA ASN A 145 -3.77 8.28 -27.25
C ASN A 145 -4.41 8.14 -25.85
N ILE A 146 -5.60 8.71 -25.66
CA ILE A 146 -6.35 8.63 -24.41
C ILE A 146 -7.59 7.75 -24.62
N VAL A 147 -7.85 6.86 -23.67
CA VAL A 147 -9.11 6.10 -23.58
C VAL A 147 -9.73 6.24 -22.20
N VAL A 148 -11.05 6.10 -22.13
CA VAL A 148 -11.83 6.17 -20.90
C VAL A 148 -12.44 4.80 -20.60
N PHE A 149 -12.35 4.33 -19.34
CA PHE A 149 -13.01 3.10 -18.91
C PHE A 149 -14.53 3.17 -19.15
N GLY A 150 -15.12 2.02 -19.51
CA GLY A 150 -16.55 1.87 -19.81
C GLY A 150 -16.82 1.64 -21.30
N ASP A 151 -18.11 1.77 -21.64
CA ASP A 151 -18.71 1.40 -22.93
C ASP A 151 -19.07 2.57 -23.83
N ALA A 152 -18.93 3.80 -23.34
CA ALA A 152 -19.30 5.01 -24.06
C ALA A 152 -18.13 5.99 -24.20
N SER A 153 -18.03 6.60 -25.38
CA SER A 153 -17.08 7.68 -25.61
C SER A 153 -17.52 8.93 -24.83
N VAL A 154 -16.58 9.58 -24.15
CA VAL A 154 -16.85 10.76 -23.32
C VAL A 154 -15.99 11.92 -23.79
N GLN A 155 -16.61 13.06 -24.09
CA GLN A 155 -15.92 14.25 -24.59
C GLN A 155 -15.00 13.97 -25.80
N GLY A 156 -15.35 13.04 -26.68
CA GLY A 156 -14.52 12.65 -27.83
C GLY A 156 -13.29 11.80 -27.48
N VAL A 157 -13.19 11.31 -26.24
CA VAL A 157 -12.26 10.24 -25.83
C VAL A 157 -12.99 8.91 -26.00
N ARG A 158 -12.33 7.94 -26.65
CA ARG A 158 -12.93 6.64 -26.96
C ARG A 158 -12.99 5.74 -25.72
N ALA A 159 -14.05 4.93 -25.64
CA ALA A 159 -14.23 3.99 -24.54
C ALA A 159 -13.25 2.81 -24.65
N VAL A 160 -12.91 2.19 -23.51
CA VAL A 160 -12.12 0.96 -23.44
C VAL A 160 -12.82 -0.17 -24.21
N ASP A 161 -14.14 -0.30 -24.08
CA ASP A 161 -14.90 -1.36 -24.76
C ASP A 161 -14.95 -1.18 -26.28
N ASP A 162 -14.90 0.07 -26.74
CA ASP A 162 -14.88 0.43 -28.16
C ASP A 162 -13.47 0.39 -28.78
N THR A 163 -12.45 0.14 -27.97
CA THR A 163 -11.05 0.16 -28.41
C THR A 163 -10.31 -1.10 -27.98
N LEU A 164 -9.90 -1.15 -26.71
CA LEU A 164 -9.06 -2.20 -26.15
C LEU A 164 -9.81 -3.53 -26.04
N LEU A 165 -11.09 -3.51 -25.68
CA LEU A 165 -11.91 -4.72 -25.53
C LEU A 165 -12.85 -4.97 -26.71
N LYS A 166 -12.63 -4.27 -27.84
CA LYS A 166 -13.51 -4.37 -29.00
C LYS A 166 -13.24 -5.60 -29.85
N GLY A 167 -14.26 -6.45 -29.95
CA GLY A 167 -14.25 -7.67 -30.78
C GLY A 167 -13.79 -8.89 -29.98
N ASP A 168 -13.38 -9.93 -30.68
CA ASP A 168 -12.97 -11.22 -30.11
C ASP A 168 -11.56 -11.64 -30.52
N GLN A 169 -10.82 -10.76 -31.21
CA GLN A 169 -9.44 -11.04 -31.61
C GLN A 169 -8.52 -11.05 -30.39
N GLU A 170 -7.93 -12.21 -30.13
CA GLU A 170 -6.91 -12.41 -29.11
C GLU A 170 -5.51 -12.24 -29.70
N ALA A 171 -4.57 -11.71 -28.92
CA ALA A 171 -3.16 -11.63 -29.31
C ALA A 171 -2.29 -12.39 -28.31
N GLU A 172 -1.35 -13.18 -28.82
CA GLU A 172 -0.39 -13.90 -27.99
C GLU A 172 0.44 -12.92 -27.14
N PRO A 173 0.65 -13.22 -25.84
CA PRO A 173 1.52 -12.45 -24.97
C PRO A 173 2.94 -12.39 -25.52
N LEU A 174 3.61 -11.26 -25.32
CA LEU A 174 5.05 -11.17 -25.57
C LEU A 174 5.80 -12.09 -24.61
N THR A 175 6.81 -12.78 -25.13
CA THR A 175 7.72 -13.61 -24.34
C THR A 175 9.01 -12.87 -24.06
N PHE A 176 9.62 -13.19 -22.93
CA PHE A 176 10.79 -12.52 -22.38
C PHE A 176 11.87 -13.57 -22.07
N THR A 177 13.12 -13.22 -22.36
CA THR A 177 14.28 -13.97 -21.85
C THR A 177 14.40 -13.82 -20.34
N ALA A 178 15.18 -14.69 -19.68
CA ALA A 178 15.41 -14.60 -18.23
C ALA A 178 16.01 -13.25 -17.80
N GLU A 179 16.91 -12.69 -18.62
CA GLU A 179 17.49 -11.36 -18.39
C GLU A 179 16.42 -10.28 -18.48
N GLN A 180 15.58 -10.31 -19.51
CA GLN A 180 14.47 -9.35 -19.67
C GLN A 180 13.45 -9.47 -18.54
N MET A 181 13.12 -10.67 -18.07
CA MET A 181 12.25 -10.85 -16.91
C MET A 181 12.83 -10.19 -15.65
N GLN A 182 14.16 -10.11 -15.55
CA GLN A 182 14.86 -9.47 -14.43
C GLN A 182 14.98 -7.95 -14.60
N SER A 183 15.20 -7.45 -15.82
CA SER A 183 15.52 -6.04 -16.09
C SER A 183 14.34 -5.20 -16.57
N ASP A 184 13.42 -5.78 -17.35
CA ASP A 184 12.32 -5.03 -17.95
C ASP A 184 11.29 -4.65 -16.87
N PRO A 185 10.86 -3.39 -16.81
CA PRO A 185 9.73 -2.99 -15.99
C PRO A 185 8.44 -3.64 -16.50
N ALA A 186 7.65 -4.19 -15.59
CA ALA A 186 6.27 -4.58 -15.86
C ALA A 186 5.30 -3.47 -15.42
N VAL A 187 5.56 -2.89 -14.24
CA VAL A 187 4.75 -1.79 -13.69
C VAL A 187 5.60 -0.71 -13.02
N LEU A 188 5.08 0.52 -13.00
CA LEU A 188 5.65 1.66 -12.28
C LEU A 188 4.66 2.14 -11.23
N TYR A 189 5.03 2.05 -9.95
CA TYR A 189 4.18 2.49 -8.84
C TYR A 189 4.81 3.69 -8.14
N PHE A 190 4.03 4.75 -7.93
CA PHE A 190 4.53 5.92 -7.23
C PHE A 190 4.60 5.70 -5.71
N THR A 191 5.74 6.04 -5.11
CA THR A 191 5.89 6.14 -3.65
C THR A 191 5.62 7.57 -3.19
N SER A 192 5.08 7.75 -1.98
CA SER A 192 4.87 9.07 -1.39
C SER A 192 6.18 9.82 -1.08
N GLY A 193 7.32 9.13 -1.13
CA GLY A 193 8.65 9.71 -0.94
C GLY A 193 8.91 10.22 0.49
N THR A 194 10.16 10.22 0.90
CA THR A 194 10.59 10.82 2.18
C THR A 194 11.03 12.28 2.02
N THR A 195 11.35 12.70 0.79
CA THR A 195 12.07 13.95 0.46
C THR A 195 11.27 14.99 -0.34
N GLY A 196 9.97 14.80 -0.56
CA GLY A 196 9.05 15.87 -1.02
C GLY A 196 8.24 15.56 -2.28
N ARG A 197 8.86 15.04 -3.35
CA ARG A 197 8.15 14.61 -4.57
C ARG A 197 8.09 13.09 -4.69
N LYS A 198 7.00 12.59 -5.28
CA LYS A 198 6.81 11.16 -5.50
C LYS A 198 7.86 10.63 -6.47
N LYS A 199 8.30 9.39 -6.26
CA LYS A 199 9.20 8.69 -7.19
C LYS A 199 8.47 7.50 -7.80
N ALA A 200 8.71 7.22 -9.08
CA ALA A 200 8.14 6.06 -9.75
C ALA A 200 9.04 4.83 -9.52
N VAL A 201 8.61 3.91 -8.67
CA VAL A 201 9.34 2.67 -8.37
C VAL A 201 9.20 1.70 -9.53
N VAL A 202 10.32 1.21 -10.05
CA VAL A 202 10.34 0.17 -11.08
C VAL A 202 10.02 -1.18 -10.46
N ARG A 203 9.06 -1.93 -11.02
CA ARG A 203 8.80 -3.32 -10.66
C ARG A 203 8.96 -4.18 -11.89
N THR A 204 9.95 -5.07 -11.87
CA THR A 204 10.22 -5.97 -13.00
C THR A 204 9.32 -7.20 -12.95
N HIS A 205 9.27 -7.95 -14.04
CA HIS A 205 8.47 -9.18 -14.09
C HIS A 205 8.84 -10.15 -12.97
N ASN A 206 10.14 -10.38 -12.76
CA ASN A 206 10.63 -11.22 -11.67
C ASN A 206 10.23 -10.68 -10.30
N ASN A 207 10.38 -9.38 -10.04
CA ASN A 207 9.96 -8.79 -8.77
C ASN A 207 8.49 -9.10 -8.43
N LEU A 208 7.60 -9.09 -9.44
CA LEU A 208 6.19 -9.42 -9.26
C LEU A 208 5.99 -10.92 -8.99
N LEU A 209 6.66 -11.80 -9.75
CA LEU A 209 6.62 -13.25 -9.52
C LEU A 209 7.02 -13.62 -8.08
N TYR A 210 8.19 -13.15 -7.63
CA TYR A 210 8.69 -13.44 -6.28
C TYR A 210 7.77 -12.94 -5.17
N SER A 211 6.92 -11.94 -5.44
CA SER A 211 5.96 -11.39 -4.47
C SER A 211 4.63 -12.15 -4.38
N THR A 212 4.34 -13.02 -5.35
CA THR A 212 2.99 -13.61 -5.53
C THR A 212 2.76 -14.85 -4.67
N PHE A 213 3.75 -15.73 -4.56
CA PHE A 213 3.56 -17.07 -4.00
C PHE A 213 3.55 -17.06 -2.47
N LYS A 214 2.36 -17.24 -1.89
CA LYS A 214 2.10 -17.34 -0.45
C LYS A 214 1.31 -18.61 -0.10
N PRO A 215 1.52 -19.20 1.09
CA PRO A 215 0.72 -20.34 1.54
C PRO A 215 -0.71 -19.91 1.93
N ASN A 216 -1.64 -20.86 1.97
CA ASN A 216 -2.99 -20.74 2.55
C ASN A 216 -3.95 -19.76 1.84
N VAL A 217 -3.81 -19.59 0.53
CA VAL A 217 -4.80 -18.92 -0.31
C VAL A 217 -5.14 -19.85 -1.47
N ASP A 218 -6.42 -19.99 -1.78
CA ASP A 218 -6.92 -20.88 -2.83
C ASP A 218 -8.28 -20.40 -3.38
N THR A 219 -8.88 -21.18 -4.27
CA THR A 219 -10.15 -20.86 -4.93
C THR A 219 -11.35 -20.73 -3.97
N SER A 220 -11.25 -21.25 -2.74
CA SER A 220 -12.30 -21.12 -1.72
C SER A 220 -12.23 -19.80 -0.97
N SER A 221 -11.10 -19.09 -1.07
CA SER A 221 -10.91 -17.81 -0.40
C SER A 221 -11.81 -16.73 -1.00
N VAL A 222 -12.26 -15.79 -0.16
CA VAL A 222 -13.08 -14.64 -0.55
C VAL A 222 -12.54 -13.37 0.09
N LEU A 223 -12.34 -12.35 -0.74
CA LEU A 223 -11.86 -11.02 -0.39
C LEU A 223 -12.92 -9.97 -0.70
N VAL A 224 -13.16 -9.04 0.22
CA VAL A 224 -13.75 -7.73 -0.10
C VAL A 224 -12.61 -6.70 -0.05
N SER A 225 -12.46 -5.90 -1.11
CA SER A 225 -11.43 -4.86 -1.16
C SER A 225 -11.98 -3.52 -1.61
N TYR A 226 -11.59 -2.48 -0.87
CA TYR A 226 -11.78 -1.08 -1.22
C TYR A 226 -10.45 -0.38 -1.55
N LEU A 227 -9.34 -1.10 -1.49
CA LEU A 227 -8.00 -0.53 -1.63
C LEU A 227 -7.73 -0.14 -3.08
N ASP A 228 -7.14 1.04 -3.29
CA ASP A 228 -6.83 1.55 -4.61
C ASP A 228 -5.87 0.64 -5.39
N PHE A 229 -6.16 0.40 -6.67
CA PHE A 229 -5.33 -0.44 -7.54
C PHE A 229 -3.97 0.19 -7.87
N ASN A 230 -3.83 1.50 -7.67
CA ASN A 230 -2.55 2.22 -7.76
C ASN A 230 -1.63 2.02 -6.53
N HIS A 231 -2.05 1.21 -5.55
CA HIS A 231 -1.24 0.86 -4.39
C HIS A 231 -0.69 -0.58 -4.47
N SER A 232 0.52 -0.79 -3.93
CA SER A 232 1.23 -2.07 -4.02
C SER A 232 0.50 -3.22 -3.31
N THR A 233 -0.30 -2.94 -2.29
CA THR A 233 -1.17 -3.94 -1.63
C THR A 233 -2.16 -4.57 -2.61
N SER A 234 -2.83 -3.75 -3.43
CA SER A 234 -3.76 -4.21 -4.46
C SER A 234 -3.03 -4.84 -5.64
N LEU A 235 -1.85 -4.33 -6.01
CA LEU A 235 -0.97 -4.99 -6.98
C LEU A 235 -0.74 -6.45 -6.60
N VAL A 236 -0.23 -6.70 -5.40
CA VAL A 236 0.07 -8.08 -4.97
C VAL A 236 -1.22 -8.89 -4.81
N THR A 237 -2.22 -8.37 -4.10
CA THR A 237 -3.38 -9.19 -3.71
C THR A 237 -4.35 -9.42 -4.87
N ILE A 238 -4.67 -8.37 -5.63
CA ILE A 238 -5.76 -8.41 -6.62
C ILE A 238 -5.22 -8.62 -8.02
N LEU A 239 -4.14 -7.93 -8.40
CA LEU A 239 -3.61 -8.07 -9.75
C LEU A 239 -2.79 -9.35 -9.93
N LEU A 240 -2.09 -9.83 -8.90
CA LEU A 240 -1.24 -11.01 -9.01
C LEU A 240 -1.86 -12.26 -8.35
N MET A 241 -2.22 -12.18 -7.07
CA MET A 241 -2.66 -13.34 -6.33
C MET A 241 -4.07 -13.80 -6.72
N ALA A 242 -5.04 -12.91 -6.93
CA ALA A 242 -6.41 -13.31 -7.26
C ALA A 242 -6.52 -14.14 -8.56
N PRO A 243 -5.89 -13.74 -9.68
CA PRO A 243 -5.89 -14.57 -10.88
C PRO A 243 -5.15 -15.90 -10.69
N TYR A 244 -4.00 -15.89 -10.00
CA TYR A 244 -3.18 -17.09 -9.80
C TYR A 244 -3.82 -18.14 -8.90
N TYR A 245 -4.33 -17.72 -7.75
CA TYR A 245 -4.99 -18.60 -6.77
C TYR A 245 -6.47 -18.85 -7.07
N GLY A 246 -7.07 -18.02 -7.93
CA GLY A 246 -8.46 -18.15 -8.33
C GLY A 246 -9.47 -17.78 -7.25
N PHE A 247 -9.11 -16.94 -6.27
CA PHE A 247 -10.04 -16.51 -5.23
C PHE A 247 -10.92 -15.35 -5.71
N THR A 248 -12.10 -15.23 -5.10
CA THR A 248 -13.08 -14.21 -5.50
C THR A 248 -12.83 -12.90 -4.75
N CYS A 249 -12.69 -11.81 -5.50
CA CYS A 249 -12.56 -10.44 -5.04
C CYS A 249 -13.83 -9.65 -5.34
N TYR A 250 -14.49 -9.21 -4.28
CA TYR A 250 -15.58 -8.25 -4.33
C TYR A 250 -15.01 -6.83 -4.21
N LEU A 251 -15.20 -6.01 -5.24
CA LEU A 251 -14.63 -4.68 -5.37
C LEU A 251 -15.62 -3.64 -4.83
N LEU A 252 -15.28 -3.03 -3.69
CA LEU A 252 -15.99 -1.88 -3.12
C LEU A 252 -15.38 -0.60 -3.69
N ASN A 253 -15.89 -0.13 -4.83
CA ASN A 253 -15.33 1.02 -5.55
C ASN A 253 -15.41 2.34 -4.77
N ARG A 254 -16.44 2.50 -3.92
CA ARG A 254 -16.61 3.68 -3.05
C ARG A 254 -16.54 3.28 -1.59
N TYR A 255 -15.40 3.56 -0.95
CA TYR A 255 -15.23 3.25 0.46
C TYR A 255 -16.20 4.04 1.34
N SER A 256 -16.95 3.32 2.16
CA SER A 256 -17.52 3.82 3.41
C SER A 256 -17.47 2.70 4.44
N PHE A 257 -17.30 3.04 5.72
CA PHE A 257 -17.25 2.02 6.76
C PHE A 257 -18.55 1.20 6.84
N ARG A 258 -19.71 1.88 6.73
CA ARG A 258 -21.02 1.21 6.61
C ARG A 258 -21.09 0.29 5.39
N GLY A 259 -20.60 0.73 4.24
CA GLY A 259 -20.57 -0.06 3.00
C GLY A 259 -19.68 -1.29 3.14
N LEU A 260 -18.53 -1.18 3.83
CA LEU A 260 -17.66 -2.31 4.14
C LEU A 260 -18.38 -3.33 5.04
N CYS A 261 -19.04 -2.89 6.13
CA CYS A 261 -19.80 -3.80 7.00
C CYS A 261 -20.93 -4.51 6.24
N ALA A 262 -21.67 -3.78 5.40
CA ALA A 262 -22.71 -4.36 4.54
C ALA A 262 -22.15 -5.39 3.56
N ALA A 263 -21.00 -5.09 2.94
CA ALA A 263 -20.33 -6.00 2.02
C ALA A 263 -19.82 -7.27 2.74
N ILE A 264 -19.32 -7.15 3.98
CA ILE A 264 -18.90 -8.32 4.77
C ILE A 264 -20.10 -9.24 5.06
N GLN A 265 -21.25 -8.68 5.42
CA GLN A 265 -22.47 -9.45 5.66
C GLN A 265 -22.97 -10.16 4.40
N GLU A 266 -23.04 -9.44 3.28
CA GLU A 266 -23.60 -9.94 2.03
C GLU A 266 -22.68 -10.99 1.39
N PHE A 267 -21.40 -10.65 1.20
CA PHE A 267 -20.47 -11.44 0.40
C PHE A 267 -19.60 -12.40 1.21
N LYS A 268 -19.69 -12.32 2.54
CA LYS A 268 -19.06 -13.25 3.49
C LYS A 268 -17.56 -13.50 3.22
N PRO A 269 -16.72 -12.45 3.12
CA PRO A 269 -15.30 -12.61 2.89
C PRO A 269 -14.63 -13.32 4.06
N SER A 270 -13.72 -14.25 3.74
CA SER A 270 -12.85 -14.89 4.73
C SER A 270 -11.75 -13.95 5.24
N PHE A 271 -11.31 -13.00 4.40
CA PHE A 271 -10.28 -12.02 4.76
C PHE A 271 -10.48 -10.67 4.07
N ILE A 272 -9.93 -9.62 4.68
CA ILE A 272 -9.75 -8.31 4.04
C ILE A 272 -8.33 -7.79 4.28
N ASN A 273 -7.89 -6.88 3.42
CA ASN A 273 -6.74 -6.02 3.72
C ASN A 273 -7.24 -4.60 4.01
N CYS A 274 -6.74 -3.98 5.07
CA CYS A 274 -7.17 -2.64 5.46
C CYS A 274 -6.06 -1.84 6.15
N ALA A 275 -6.35 -0.57 6.42
CA ALA A 275 -5.53 0.28 7.27
C ALA A 275 -5.90 0.09 8.76
N PRO A 276 -4.99 0.38 9.71
CA PRO A 276 -5.21 0.18 11.14
C PRO A 276 -6.53 0.75 11.69
N TYR A 277 -6.92 1.94 11.23
CA TYR A 277 -8.14 2.61 11.72
C TYR A 277 -9.40 1.78 11.46
N VAL A 278 -9.44 0.97 10.40
CA VAL A 278 -10.60 0.12 10.09
C VAL A 278 -10.77 -0.98 11.13
N VAL A 279 -9.68 -1.56 11.61
CA VAL A 279 -9.73 -2.55 12.71
C VAL A 279 -10.25 -1.89 13.98
N SER A 280 -9.74 -0.71 14.33
CA SER A 280 -10.24 0.06 15.47
C SER A 280 -11.73 0.38 15.33
N SER A 281 -12.21 0.74 14.14
CA SER A 281 -13.63 0.98 13.88
C SER A 281 -14.48 -0.29 13.99
N LEU A 282 -13.98 -1.45 13.52
CA LEU A 282 -14.68 -2.74 13.67
C LEU A 282 -14.93 -3.10 15.15
N ILE A 283 -14.02 -2.72 16.04
CA ILE A 283 -14.16 -2.95 17.48
C ILE A 283 -15.11 -1.93 18.11
N LYS A 284 -14.88 -0.64 17.83
CA LYS A 284 -15.45 0.46 18.64
C LYS A 284 -16.76 1.03 18.11
N ASP A 285 -16.99 0.99 16.80
CA ASP A 285 -18.15 1.65 16.21
C ASP A 285 -19.42 0.81 16.40
N SER A 286 -20.40 1.38 17.10
CA SER A 286 -21.69 0.74 17.36
C SER A 286 -22.44 0.29 16.11
N ILE A 287 -22.17 0.90 14.95
CA ILE A 287 -22.79 0.53 13.68
C ILE A 287 -22.50 -0.93 13.30
N VAL A 288 -21.36 -1.47 13.74
CA VAL A 288 -20.93 -2.85 13.43
C VAL A 288 -21.94 -3.85 13.96
N LYS A 289 -22.61 -3.56 15.09
CA LYS A 289 -23.65 -4.42 15.69
C LYS A 289 -24.89 -4.58 14.81
N ALA A 290 -25.06 -3.74 13.79
CA ALA A 290 -26.17 -3.84 12.83
C ALA A 290 -25.88 -4.83 11.68
N TYR A 291 -24.68 -5.41 11.62
CA TYR A 291 -24.23 -6.29 10.54
C TYR A 291 -23.68 -7.61 11.07
N ASP A 292 -23.93 -8.71 10.36
CA ASP A 292 -23.22 -9.97 10.60
C ASP A 292 -21.83 -9.93 9.94
N ILE A 293 -20.79 -9.77 10.75
CA ILE A 293 -19.40 -9.79 10.28
C ILE A 293 -18.66 -11.09 10.60
N SER A 294 -19.38 -12.13 11.03
CA SER A 294 -18.78 -13.39 11.53
C SER A 294 -18.05 -14.21 10.46
N SER A 295 -18.29 -13.92 9.18
CA SER A 295 -17.58 -14.50 8.04
C SER A 295 -16.10 -14.11 8.01
N LEU A 296 -15.77 -12.89 8.48
CA LEU A 296 -14.42 -12.36 8.47
C LEU A 296 -13.57 -13.04 9.53
N LYS A 297 -12.54 -13.78 9.12
CA LYS A 297 -11.64 -14.51 10.02
C LYS A 297 -10.27 -13.87 10.14
N ILE A 298 -9.77 -13.29 9.05
CA ILE A 298 -8.41 -12.74 8.99
C ILE A 298 -8.44 -11.30 8.45
N VAL A 299 -7.71 -10.40 9.09
CA VAL A 299 -7.48 -9.05 8.60
C VAL A 299 -5.98 -8.81 8.42
N GLY A 300 -5.58 -8.55 7.18
CA GLY A 300 -4.24 -8.05 6.86
C GLY A 300 -4.18 -6.53 7.05
N CYS A 301 -3.46 -6.07 8.06
CA CYS A 301 -3.30 -4.66 8.34
C CYS A 301 -1.98 -4.16 7.75
N SER A 302 -2.02 -3.15 6.89
CA SER A 302 -0.80 -2.62 6.27
C SER A 302 -0.75 -1.10 6.27
N GLY A 303 0.43 -0.55 6.06
CA GLY A 303 0.68 0.89 5.96
C GLY A 303 1.09 1.54 7.28
N ALA A 304 0.60 1.07 8.42
CA ALA A 304 1.09 1.45 9.75
C ALA A 304 0.96 0.27 10.71
N LEU A 305 1.77 0.28 11.78
CA LEU A 305 1.75 -0.77 12.80
C LEU A 305 0.47 -0.68 13.62
N LEU A 306 -0.31 -1.77 13.68
CA LEU A 306 -1.38 -1.90 14.65
C LEU A 306 -0.83 -2.48 15.95
N LYS A 307 -1.20 -1.89 17.08
CA LYS A 307 -0.71 -2.35 18.39
C LYS A 307 -1.23 -3.74 18.73
N GLN A 308 -0.39 -4.50 19.44
CA GLN A 308 -0.74 -5.84 19.94
C GLN A 308 -2.03 -5.85 20.76
N SER A 309 -2.25 -4.84 21.61
CA SER A 309 -3.47 -4.75 22.42
C SER A 309 -4.74 -4.66 21.58
N VAL A 310 -4.72 -3.90 20.49
CA VAL A 310 -5.87 -3.77 19.56
C VAL A 310 -6.07 -5.05 18.76
N ILE A 311 -4.98 -5.74 18.40
CA ILE A 311 -5.03 -7.05 17.74
C ILE A 311 -5.71 -8.08 18.66
N LEU A 312 -5.30 -8.12 19.94
CA LEU A 312 -5.89 -9.01 20.93
C LEU A 312 -7.37 -8.67 21.19
N GLU A 313 -7.71 -7.38 21.26
CA GLU A 313 -9.09 -6.92 21.42
C GLU A 313 -9.98 -7.34 20.23
N ALA A 314 -9.48 -7.21 18.99
CA ALA A 314 -10.19 -7.71 17.81
C ALA A 314 -10.42 -9.22 17.87
N GLN A 315 -9.42 -9.97 18.33
CA GLN A 315 -9.52 -11.43 18.47
C GLN A 315 -10.53 -11.82 19.57
N GLU A 316 -10.51 -11.15 20.72
CA GLU A 316 -11.39 -11.43 21.85
C GLU A 316 -12.84 -11.03 21.58
N GLN A 317 -13.08 -9.83 21.05
CA GLN A 317 -14.44 -9.30 20.87
C GLN A 317 -15.10 -9.76 19.58
N LEU A 318 -14.34 -9.96 18.50
CA LEU A 318 -14.88 -10.23 17.17
C LEU A 318 -14.50 -11.61 16.62
N GLY A 319 -13.57 -12.33 17.25
CA GLY A 319 -13.03 -13.58 16.73
C GLY A 319 -12.19 -13.40 15.46
N ILE A 320 -11.67 -12.18 15.23
CA ILE A 320 -10.90 -11.82 14.03
C ILE A 320 -9.41 -11.88 14.35
N ALA A 321 -8.67 -12.68 13.59
CA ALA A 321 -7.22 -12.70 13.62
C ALA A 321 -6.64 -11.53 12.81
N VAL A 322 -5.90 -10.64 13.45
CA VAL A 322 -5.27 -9.50 12.77
C VAL A 322 -3.78 -9.73 12.59
N LEU A 323 -3.30 -9.52 11.37
CA LEU A 323 -1.89 -9.65 10.98
C LEU A 323 -1.32 -8.28 10.64
N ASN A 324 -0.22 -7.89 11.27
CA ASN A 324 0.56 -6.74 10.81
C ASN A 324 1.39 -7.14 9.59
N ILE A 325 1.18 -6.43 8.50
CA ILE A 325 1.87 -6.62 7.22
C ILE A 325 2.71 -5.37 6.95
N TYR A 326 4.02 -5.58 6.90
CA TYR A 326 4.97 -4.57 6.48
C TYR A 326 5.30 -4.70 5.00
N GLY A 327 5.40 -3.55 4.34
CA GLY A 327 5.84 -3.46 2.95
C GLY A 327 6.13 -2.03 2.55
N LEU A 328 7.03 -1.88 1.59
CA LEU A 328 7.33 -0.63 0.88
C LEU A 328 7.02 -0.84 -0.60
N THR A 329 6.82 0.23 -1.36
CA THR A 329 6.67 0.08 -2.82
C THR A 329 7.97 -0.49 -3.43
N GLU A 330 9.11 -0.13 -2.83
CA GLU A 330 10.47 -0.56 -3.17
C GLU A 330 10.73 -2.05 -2.86
N VAL A 331 10.07 -2.63 -1.86
CA VAL A 331 10.23 -4.05 -1.47
C VAL A 331 8.91 -4.68 -1.06
N LEU A 332 8.53 -5.76 -1.75
CA LEU A 332 7.26 -6.47 -1.52
C LEU A 332 7.48 -7.75 -0.72
N GLY A 333 6.66 -7.98 0.30
CA GLY A 333 6.62 -9.27 1.01
C GLY A 333 7.90 -9.62 1.79
N LEU A 334 8.58 -8.61 2.35
CA LEU A 334 9.83 -8.77 3.12
C LEU A 334 9.69 -9.75 4.29
N PHE A 335 8.57 -9.69 5.01
CA PHE A 335 8.33 -10.50 6.19
C PHE A 335 7.23 -11.54 5.96
N ALA A 336 7.43 -12.72 6.51
CA ALA A 336 6.37 -13.69 6.74
C ALA A 336 5.81 -13.50 8.15
N THR A 337 4.49 -13.41 8.26
CA THR A 337 3.80 -13.12 9.53
C THR A 337 2.75 -14.18 9.84
N THR A 338 2.44 -14.35 11.12
CA THR A 338 1.41 -15.25 11.63
C THR A 338 0.67 -14.58 12.79
N THR A 339 -0.46 -15.16 13.20
CA THR A 339 -1.19 -14.71 14.40
C THR A 339 -0.33 -14.81 15.65
N GLY A 340 0.48 -15.87 15.78
CA GLY A 340 1.43 -16.03 16.89
C GLY A 340 2.47 -14.90 16.95
N ILE A 341 2.88 -14.36 15.79
CA ILE A 341 3.80 -13.22 15.75
C ILE A 341 3.07 -11.91 16.05
N SER A 342 1.99 -11.60 15.34
CA SER A 342 1.29 -10.32 15.47
C SER A 342 0.56 -10.19 16.81
N ALA A 343 -0.25 -11.18 17.18
CA ALA A 343 -1.03 -11.17 18.42
C ALA A 343 -0.22 -11.68 19.62
N GLY A 344 0.60 -12.71 19.43
CA GLY A 344 1.35 -13.32 20.53
C GLY A 344 2.59 -12.54 20.95
N LEU A 345 3.35 -12.01 19.99
CA LEU A 345 4.60 -11.29 20.27
C LEU A 345 4.49 -9.76 20.06
N GLY A 346 3.52 -9.28 19.29
CA GLY A 346 3.47 -7.87 18.86
C GLY A 346 4.47 -7.53 17.74
N GLY A 347 5.05 -8.56 17.09
CA GLY A 347 6.02 -8.40 16.03
C GLY A 347 5.39 -8.21 14.65
N ILE A 348 6.23 -7.85 13.68
CA ILE A 348 5.86 -7.80 12.26
C ILE A 348 5.96 -9.18 11.64
N GLY A 349 7.08 -9.88 11.82
CA GLY A 349 7.34 -11.14 11.14
C GLY A 349 8.79 -11.60 11.21
N VAL A 350 9.07 -12.73 10.57
CA VAL A 350 10.42 -13.21 10.29
C VAL A 350 10.76 -12.92 8.82
N LEU A 351 12.04 -12.85 8.47
CA LEU A 351 12.44 -12.63 7.07
C LEU A 351 11.84 -13.71 6.16
N ASN A 352 11.15 -13.28 5.11
CA ASN A 352 10.62 -14.17 4.09
C ASN A 352 11.77 -14.79 3.27
N SER A 353 11.47 -15.87 2.54
CA SER A 353 12.50 -16.64 1.83
C SER A 353 13.37 -15.75 0.92
N ARG A 354 14.67 -16.07 0.86
CA ARG A 354 15.69 -15.37 0.06
C ARG A 354 15.96 -13.91 0.46
N PHE A 355 15.37 -13.41 1.54
CA PHE A 355 15.77 -12.12 2.11
C PHE A 355 16.93 -12.25 3.07
N THR A 356 17.75 -11.19 3.07
CA THR A 356 18.81 -10.93 4.04
C THR A 356 18.63 -9.52 4.56
N ALA A 357 18.89 -9.31 5.86
CA ALA A 357 18.78 -8.00 6.48
C ALA A 357 19.96 -7.71 7.42
N ARG A 358 20.19 -6.43 7.66
CA ARG A 358 21.06 -5.89 8.71
C ARG A 358 20.25 -4.87 9.52
N LEU A 359 20.61 -4.73 10.79
CA LEU A 359 20.15 -3.62 11.62
C LEU A 359 21.40 -2.82 11.98
N VAL A 360 21.44 -1.53 11.61
CA VAL A 360 22.62 -0.68 11.80
C VAL A 360 22.33 0.56 12.64
N ASP A 361 23.34 1.04 13.36
CA ASP A 361 23.30 2.33 14.06
C ASP A 361 23.57 3.52 13.13
N GLU A 362 23.67 4.73 13.69
CA GLU A 362 23.94 5.97 12.95
C GLU A 362 25.31 5.97 12.25
N ASP A 363 26.27 5.16 12.72
CA ASP A 363 27.61 5.02 12.15
C ASP A 363 27.68 3.88 11.11
N GLY A 364 26.54 3.27 10.78
CA GLY A 364 26.42 2.14 9.85
C GLY A 364 26.97 0.82 10.40
N GLN A 365 27.25 0.75 11.70
CA GLN A 365 27.71 -0.47 12.36
C GLN A 365 26.53 -1.34 12.76
N ASP A 366 26.71 -2.65 12.64
CA ASP A 366 25.61 -3.55 12.99
C ASP A 366 25.34 -3.57 14.50
N VAL A 367 24.07 -3.42 14.87
CA VAL A 367 23.66 -3.47 16.28
C VAL A 367 23.52 -4.91 16.78
N ALA A 368 23.59 -5.08 18.11
CA ALA A 368 23.39 -6.39 18.74
C ALA A 368 21.94 -6.87 18.65
N VAL A 369 21.70 -8.17 18.85
CA VAL A 369 20.33 -8.72 18.99
C VAL A 369 19.59 -7.96 20.08
N GLY A 370 18.33 -7.60 19.82
CA GLY A 370 17.53 -6.82 20.74
C GLY A 370 17.90 -5.33 20.81
N GLN A 371 18.82 -4.82 19.99
CA GLN A 371 19.00 -3.38 19.83
C GLN A 371 18.24 -2.84 18.62
N VAL A 372 17.85 -1.56 18.70
CA VAL A 372 17.18 -0.85 17.62
C VAL A 372 18.24 -0.39 16.62
N GLY A 373 17.98 -0.60 15.33
CA GLY A 373 18.79 -0.07 14.24
C GLY A 373 17.97 0.17 12.99
N GLU A 374 18.52 0.88 12.02
CA GLU A 374 17.94 1.02 10.69
C GLU A 374 17.93 -0.35 10.00
N LEU A 375 16.77 -0.70 9.45
CA LEU A 375 16.61 -1.92 8.66
C LEU A 375 17.18 -1.72 7.25
N LEU A 376 18.23 -2.46 6.96
CA LEU A 376 18.86 -2.60 5.65
C LEU A 376 18.50 -3.96 5.06
N ILE A 377 18.11 -4.03 3.79
CA ILE A 377 17.61 -5.26 3.18
C ILE A 377 18.20 -5.58 1.82
N LYS A 378 18.29 -6.88 1.54
CA LYS A 378 18.56 -7.48 0.23
C LYS A 378 17.56 -8.59 -0.04
N GLY A 379 17.02 -8.67 -1.25
CA GLY A 379 16.13 -9.77 -1.60
C GLY A 379 15.51 -9.65 -2.99
N PRO A 380 14.76 -10.68 -3.41
CA PRO A 380 14.34 -10.86 -4.79
C PRO A 380 13.24 -9.90 -5.27
N THR A 381 12.55 -9.24 -4.34
CA THR A 381 11.52 -8.25 -4.66
C THR A 381 11.99 -6.81 -4.44
N LEU A 382 13.28 -6.59 -4.15
CA LEU A 382 13.83 -5.24 -4.13
C LEU A 382 13.77 -4.67 -5.54
N THR A 383 13.27 -3.44 -5.66
CA THR A 383 13.26 -2.68 -6.92
C THR A 383 14.68 -2.51 -7.46
N PRO A 384 14.88 -2.54 -8.79
CA PRO A 384 16.15 -2.16 -9.39
C PRO A 384 16.42 -0.64 -9.31
N GLY A 385 15.40 0.18 -8.97
CA GLY A 385 15.55 1.62 -8.80
C GLY A 385 14.27 2.42 -9.08
N TYR A 386 14.46 3.73 -9.28
CA TYR A 386 13.38 4.65 -9.65
C TYR A 386 13.45 4.99 -11.14
N TYR A 387 12.30 4.95 -11.82
CA TYR A 387 12.23 5.15 -13.27
C TYR A 387 12.69 6.56 -13.65
N GLY A 388 13.57 6.65 -14.65
CA GLY A 388 14.13 7.92 -15.10
C GLY A 388 15.10 8.59 -14.12
N SER A 389 15.48 7.91 -13.03
CA SER A 389 16.47 8.38 -12.07
C SER A 389 17.77 7.59 -12.17
N SER A 390 18.91 8.26 -11.96
CA SER A 390 20.23 7.63 -11.80
C SER A 390 20.62 7.41 -10.33
N GLU A 391 19.68 7.65 -9.40
CA GLU A 391 19.87 7.41 -7.97
C GLU A 391 20.11 5.92 -7.71
N CYS A 392 21.27 5.61 -7.12
CA CYS A 392 21.56 4.25 -6.64
C CYS A 392 20.67 3.98 -5.43
N ILE A 393 19.90 2.90 -5.47
CA ILE A 393 19.00 2.55 -4.39
C ILE A 393 19.67 1.69 -3.31
N VAL A 394 20.85 1.16 -3.57
CA VAL A 394 21.58 0.32 -2.62
C VAL A 394 22.92 0.94 -2.24
N ASP A 395 23.41 0.63 -1.05
CA ASP A 395 24.76 0.97 -0.61
C ASP A 395 25.83 0.15 -1.39
N GLU A 396 27.11 0.39 -1.08
CA GLU A 396 28.24 -0.30 -1.72
C GLU A 396 28.22 -1.82 -1.48
N ASP A 397 27.64 -2.26 -0.37
CA ASP A 397 27.47 -3.68 -0.08
C ASP A 397 26.28 -4.26 -0.86
N GLY A 398 25.36 -3.43 -1.37
CA GLY A 398 24.15 -3.82 -2.11
C GLY A 398 22.89 -3.88 -1.26
N PHE A 399 22.85 -3.29 -0.06
CA PHE A 399 21.67 -3.20 0.80
C PHE A 399 20.86 -1.93 0.52
N PHE A 400 19.54 -2.08 0.50
CA PHE A 400 18.61 -0.95 0.50
C PHE A 400 18.34 -0.49 1.93
N HIS A 401 18.58 0.79 2.18
CA HIS A 401 18.22 1.48 3.41
C HIS A 401 16.73 1.80 3.40
N THR A 402 15.97 1.17 4.30
CA THR A 402 14.51 1.35 4.34
C THR A 402 14.10 2.70 4.94
N GLY A 403 14.96 3.33 5.73
CA GLY A 403 14.61 4.49 6.56
C GLY A 403 13.65 4.16 7.72
N ASP A 404 13.44 2.87 8.01
CA ASP A 404 12.60 2.39 9.09
C ASP A 404 13.47 1.70 10.16
N LEU A 405 13.16 1.95 11.42
CA LEU A 405 13.88 1.46 12.59
C LEU A 405 13.22 0.19 13.11
N PHE A 406 14.03 -0.83 13.35
CA PHE A 406 13.60 -2.14 13.79
C PHE A 406 14.48 -2.68 14.92
N GLN A 407 13.88 -3.56 15.70
CA GLN A 407 14.57 -4.46 16.63
C GLN A 407 14.32 -5.90 16.18
N CYS A 408 15.31 -6.78 16.33
CA CYS A 408 15.14 -8.22 16.10
C CYS A 408 15.43 -8.99 17.38
N ASN A 409 14.55 -9.92 17.77
CA ASN A 409 14.78 -10.76 18.94
C ASN A 409 15.59 -12.02 18.60
N GLU A 410 15.93 -12.81 19.62
CA GLU A 410 16.71 -14.06 19.49
C GLU A 410 16.02 -15.12 18.60
N ASN A 411 14.69 -15.04 18.46
CA ASN A 411 13.91 -15.93 17.59
C ASN A 411 13.82 -15.45 16.14
N GLY A 412 14.53 -14.36 15.78
CA GLY A 412 14.51 -13.80 14.42
C GLY A 412 13.23 -13.04 14.07
N VAL A 413 12.40 -12.69 15.06
CA VAL A 413 11.18 -11.89 14.87
C VAL A 413 11.56 -10.42 14.91
N PHE A 414 11.12 -9.69 13.89
CA PHE A 414 11.35 -8.26 13.72
C PHE A 414 10.19 -7.45 14.28
N PHE A 415 10.52 -6.40 15.02
CA PHE A 415 9.59 -5.45 15.63
C PHE A 415 9.83 -4.09 15.02
N PHE A 416 8.79 -3.50 14.42
CA PHE A 416 8.85 -2.14 13.92
C PHE A 416 8.88 -1.17 15.11
N CYS A 417 9.84 -0.26 15.13
CA CYS A 417 9.98 0.73 16.19
C CYS A 417 9.43 2.09 15.75
N ASP A 418 10.02 2.68 14.70
CA ASP A 418 9.59 3.98 14.16
C ASP A 418 10.24 4.23 12.79
N ARG A 419 10.09 5.44 12.25
CA ARG A 419 10.80 5.88 11.04
C ARG A 419 11.95 6.79 11.41
N LEU A 420 13.10 6.59 10.76
CA LEU A 420 14.30 7.38 10.99
C LEU A 420 14.06 8.88 10.81
N LYS A 421 13.30 9.26 9.78
CA LYS A 421 12.93 10.66 9.49
C LYS A 421 11.93 11.29 10.47
N ASP A 422 11.27 10.47 11.28
CA ASP A 422 10.27 10.93 12.24
C ASP A 422 10.84 11.02 13.67
N LEU A 423 12.04 10.49 13.87
CA LEU A 423 12.81 10.55 15.10
C LEU A 423 13.07 11.99 15.52
N MET A 424 12.75 12.32 16.76
CA MET A 424 12.98 13.66 17.31
C MET A 424 14.32 13.73 18.03
N LYS A 425 15.06 14.83 17.83
CA LYS A 425 16.33 15.08 18.51
C LYS A 425 16.15 16.03 19.69
N TYR A 426 16.00 15.48 20.90
CA TYR A 426 15.85 16.24 22.15
C TYR A 426 17.17 16.24 22.93
N TYR A 427 17.92 17.35 22.90
CA TYR A 427 19.24 17.49 23.55
C TYR A 427 20.18 16.31 23.31
N GLY A 428 20.28 15.86 22.05
CA GLY A 428 21.12 14.72 21.64
C GLY A 428 20.52 13.34 21.96
N THR A 429 19.36 13.28 22.63
CA THR A 429 18.59 12.03 22.79
C THR A 429 17.59 11.87 21.66
N GLN A 430 17.56 10.68 21.08
CA GLN A 430 16.53 10.28 20.13
C GLN A 430 15.23 9.93 20.87
N ILE A 431 14.12 10.52 20.44
CA ILE A 431 12.78 10.20 20.92
C ILE A 431 11.97 9.67 19.75
N TYR A 432 11.37 8.49 19.96
CA TYR A 432 10.47 7.86 19.01
C TYR A 432 9.05 8.39 19.22
N PRO A 433 8.44 9.11 18.26
CA PRO A 433 7.04 9.53 18.37
C PRO A 433 6.08 8.40 18.77
N GLY A 434 6.32 7.19 18.26
CA GLY A 434 5.48 6.03 18.53
C GLY A 434 5.35 5.69 20.02
N GLU A 435 6.38 5.92 20.84
CA GLU A 435 6.34 5.63 22.29
C GLU A 435 5.37 6.57 23.04
N ILE A 436 5.33 7.83 22.63
CA ILE A 436 4.45 8.86 23.23
C ILE A 436 3.00 8.63 22.78
N GLU A 437 2.82 8.35 21.49
CA GLU A 437 1.54 7.92 20.93
C GLU A 437 1.04 6.65 21.64
N GLU A 438 1.95 5.76 22.02
CA GLU A 438 1.58 4.53 22.69
C GLU A 438 0.84 4.81 23.99
N VAL A 439 1.42 5.70 24.80
CA VAL A 439 0.86 6.15 26.07
C VAL A 439 -0.46 6.87 25.86
N LEU A 440 -0.52 7.91 25.03
CA LEU A 440 -1.73 8.73 24.87
C LEU A 440 -2.93 7.93 24.39
N LEU A 441 -2.73 6.98 23.47
CA LEU A 441 -3.78 6.09 22.95
C LEU A 441 -4.33 5.10 23.98
N LYS A 442 -3.67 4.90 25.13
CA LYS A 442 -4.22 4.10 26.25
C LYS A 442 -5.25 4.87 27.07
N HIS A 443 -5.31 6.19 26.90
CA HIS A 443 -6.30 7.01 27.59
C HIS A 443 -7.71 6.78 27.01
N PRO A 444 -8.75 6.48 27.82
CA PRO A 444 -10.08 6.11 27.31
C PRO A 444 -10.75 7.16 26.41
N LYS A 445 -10.40 8.43 26.58
CA LYS A 445 -10.94 9.54 25.79
C LYS A 445 -10.25 9.74 24.43
N VAL A 446 -9.15 9.05 24.16
CA VAL A 446 -8.35 9.21 22.93
C VAL A 446 -8.72 8.12 21.93
N SER A 447 -9.19 8.49 20.74
CA SER A 447 -9.45 7.56 19.65
C SER A 447 -8.25 7.37 18.74
N ASP A 448 -7.50 8.44 18.49
CA ASP A 448 -6.30 8.44 17.67
C ASP A 448 -5.31 9.53 18.11
N CYS A 449 -4.03 9.33 17.80
CA CYS A 449 -2.96 10.25 18.19
C CYS A 449 -1.80 10.26 17.21
N ALA A 450 -1.22 11.44 16.99
CA ALA A 450 0.01 11.61 16.25
C ALA A 450 0.94 12.62 16.92
N VAL A 451 2.19 12.24 17.14
CA VAL A 451 3.24 13.05 17.75
C VAL A 451 4.24 13.52 16.69
N VAL A 452 4.66 14.78 16.78
CA VAL A 452 5.70 15.35 15.93
C VAL A 452 6.67 16.18 16.75
N GLY A 453 7.92 16.29 16.27
CA GLY A 453 8.90 17.22 16.80
C GLY A 453 8.60 18.65 16.38
N VAL A 454 8.62 19.56 17.33
CA VAL A 454 8.61 21.01 17.11
C VAL A 454 10.03 21.51 17.34
N TYR A 455 10.68 21.96 16.27
CA TYR A 455 12.05 22.45 16.35
C TYR A 455 12.10 23.81 17.03
N GLN A 456 12.89 23.93 18.08
CA GLN A 456 13.17 25.20 18.76
C GLN A 456 14.61 25.63 18.42
N PRO A 457 14.79 26.68 17.59
CA PRO A 457 16.12 27.13 17.16
C PRO A 457 17.03 27.55 18.31
N ASP A 458 16.48 28.21 19.34
CA ASP A 458 17.24 28.78 20.47
C ASP A 458 18.02 27.73 21.26
N VAL A 459 17.51 26.50 21.30
CA VAL A 459 18.11 25.36 22.02
C VAL A 459 18.53 24.22 21.08
N ALA A 460 18.38 24.43 19.76
CA ALA A 460 18.67 23.45 18.71
C ALA A 460 18.13 22.05 19.01
N ALA A 461 16.89 21.96 19.51
CA ALA A 461 16.26 20.71 19.92
C ALA A 461 14.81 20.62 19.42
N GLU A 462 14.32 19.39 19.27
CA GLU A 462 12.94 19.11 18.92
C GLU A 462 12.16 18.66 20.15
N PHE A 463 11.02 19.32 20.39
CA PHE A 463 10.14 19.04 21.53
C PHE A 463 8.89 18.30 21.06
N PRO A 464 8.44 17.23 21.73
CA PRO A 464 7.26 16.49 21.29
C PRO A 464 5.98 17.31 21.43
N ARG A 465 5.18 17.39 20.35
CA ARG A 465 3.80 17.86 20.34
C ARG A 465 2.88 16.72 19.94
N ALA A 466 1.79 16.52 20.67
CA ALA A 466 0.77 15.53 20.33
C ALA A 466 -0.46 16.18 19.68
N TYR A 467 -0.95 15.58 18.60
CA TYR A 467 -2.24 15.86 18.00
C TYR A 467 -3.18 14.71 18.34
N VAL A 468 -4.33 15.00 18.95
CA VAL A 468 -5.21 13.99 19.56
C VAL A 468 -6.62 14.09 18.99
N MET A 469 -7.17 12.96 18.56
CA MET A 469 -8.60 12.82 18.26
C MET A 469 -9.31 12.20 19.47
N LEU A 470 -10.48 12.71 19.80
CA LEU A 470 -11.28 12.20 20.91
C LEU A 470 -12.20 11.05 20.49
N ALA A 471 -12.49 10.15 21.42
CA ALA A 471 -13.35 8.98 21.20
C ALA A 471 -14.83 9.32 21.10
N ASP A 472 -15.28 10.37 21.79
CA ASP A 472 -16.68 10.78 21.85
C ASP A 472 -17.02 11.99 20.97
N GLY A 473 -16.06 12.45 20.16
CA GLY A 473 -16.25 13.61 19.27
C GLY A 473 -16.58 14.92 19.99
N LYS A 474 -16.34 15.01 21.31
CA LYS A 474 -16.60 16.23 22.09
C LYS A 474 -15.66 17.36 21.70
N SER A 475 -16.07 18.58 21.98
CA SER A 475 -15.25 19.77 21.78
C SER A 475 -14.05 19.79 22.74
N SER A 476 -12.92 20.32 22.26
CA SER A 476 -11.72 20.57 23.05
C SER A 476 -12.00 21.51 24.23
N THR A 477 -11.64 21.12 25.45
CA THR A 477 -11.60 22.02 26.62
C THR A 477 -10.20 22.02 27.25
N GLN A 478 -9.84 23.09 27.94
CA GLN A 478 -8.52 23.20 28.58
C GLN A 478 -8.35 22.14 29.66
N GLU A 479 -9.39 21.83 30.42
CA GLU A 479 -9.36 20.80 31.47
C GLU A 479 -9.03 19.42 30.91
N LEU A 480 -9.53 19.11 29.70
CA LEU A 480 -9.22 17.85 29.03
C LEU A 480 -7.78 17.80 28.53
N ILE A 481 -7.25 18.92 28.02
CA ILE A 481 -5.84 19.02 27.62
C ILE A 481 -4.94 18.80 28.85
N ASP A 482 -5.27 19.43 29.98
CA ASP A 482 -4.53 19.29 31.23
C ASP A 482 -4.61 17.86 31.80
N GLU A 483 -5.78 17.20 31.69
CA GLU A 483 -5.96 15.79 32.03
C GLU A 483 -5.05 14.87 31.20
N LEU A 484 -5.03 15.07 29.87
CA LEU A 484 -4.19 14.28 28.97
C LEU A 484 -2.70 14.54 29.20
N GLN A 485 -2.32 15.79 29.46
CA GLN A 485 -0.95 16.17 29.80
C GLN A 485 -0.50 15.49 31.08
N ALA A 486 -1.28 15.59 32.16
CA ALA A 486 -0.98 14.96 33.44
C ALA A 486 -0.90 13.43 33.32
N TYR A 487 -1.81 12.82 32.55
CA TYR A 487 -1.76 11.39 32.25
C TYR A 487 -0.47 11.01 31.55
N SER A 488 -0.13 11.70 30.46
CA SER A 488 1.11 11.49 29.70
C SER A 488 2.35 11.63 30.59
N ASP A 489 2.43 12.69 31.38
CA ASP A 489 3.58 13.01 32.23
C ASP A 489 3.78 12.02 33.39
N SER A 490 2.68 11.36 33.83
CA SER A 490 2.72 10.30 34.83
C SER A 490 3.28 8.97 34.29
N GLN A 491 3.22 8.75 32.98
CA GLN A 491 3.64 7.51 32.33
C GLN A 491 4.99 7.63 31.60
N LEU A 492 5.36 8.85 31.19
CA LEU A 492 6.54 9.10 30.38
C LEU A 492 7.70 9.69 31.21
N PRO A 493 8.95 9.26 30.95
CA PRO A 493 10.13 9.96 31.44
C PRO A 493 10.12 11.42 30.99
N GLU A 494 10.70 12.32 31.79
CA GLU A 494 10.70 13.77 31.54
C GLU A 494 11.08 14.14 30.11
N LYS A 495 12.14 13.53 29.58
CA LYS A 495 12.61 13.78 28.22
C LYS A 495 11.59 13.45 27.12
N LYS A 496 10.66 12.52 27.34
CA LYS A 496 9.63 12.10 26.37
C LYS A 496 8.28 12.81 26.57
N ARG A 497 8.17 13.71 27.53
CA ARG A 497 6.92 14.46 27.77
C ARG A 497 6.60 15.36 26.58
N VAL A 498 5.32 15.63 26.39
CA VAL A 498 4.80 16.46 25.30
C VAL A 498 4.99 17.95 25.60
N HIS A 499 6.25 18.36 25.75
CA HIS A 499 6.66 19.71 26.12
C HIS A 499 6.18 20.80 25.14
N ALA A 500 5.90 20.45 23.89
CA ALA A 500 5.33 21.37 22.91
C ALA A 500 3.79 21.35 22.89
N GLY A 501 3.16 20.67 23.85
CA GLY A 501 1.73 20.66 24.14
C GLY A 501 0.93 19.57 23.43
N ILE A 502 -0.36 19.50 23.79
CA ILE A 502 -1.37 18.64 23.17
C ILE A 502 -2.37 19.52 22.41
N VAL A 503 -2.67 19.16 21.16
CA VAL A 503 -3.65 19.83 20.30
C VAL A 503 -4.76 18.84 19.96
N ILE A 504 -6.01 19.17 20.29
CA ILE A 504 -7.16 18.34 19.92
C ILE A 504 -7.60 18.68 18.50
N VAL A 505 -7.78 17.66 17.66
CA VAL A 505 -8.16 17.80 16.24
C VAL A 505 -9.39 16.96 15.93
N GLU A 506 -10.24 17.46 15.02
CA GLU A 506 -11.39 16.71 14.51
C GLU A 506 -10.95 15.51 13.66
N SER A 507 -9.86 15.66 12.92
CA SER A 507 -9.26 14.59 12.13
C SER A 507 -7.75 14.77 11.98
N LEU A 508 -7.04 13.65 11.93
CA LEU A 508 -5.63 13.63 11.56
C LEU A 508 -5.50 13.60 10.04
N PRO A 509 -4.61 14.43 9.44
CA PRO A 509 -4.38 14.39 8.01
C PRO A 509 -3.77 13.04 7.64
N ARG A 510 -4.28 12.40 6.59
CA ARG A 510 -3.80 11.09 6.13
C ARG A 510 -3.38 11.12 4.68
N THR A 511 -2.41 10.27 4.36
CA THR A 511 -2.08 9.87 2.98
C THR A 511 -3.20 8.98 2.42
N SER A 512 -3.21 8.77 1.11
CA SER A 512 -4.19 7.87 0.48
C SER A 512 -4.10 6.42 0.98
N SER A 513 -2.93 5.98 1.42
CA SER A 513 -2.76 4.67 2.08
C SER A 513 -3.18 4.68 3.56
N GLY A 514 -3.86 5.72 4.05
CA GLY A 514 -4.37 5.84 5.43
C GLY A 514 -3.34 6.21 6.51
N LYS A 515 -2.06 6.39 6.16
CA LYS A 515 -0.99 6.77 7.12
C LYS A 515 -1.13 8.23 7.52
N VAL A 516 -0.87 8.57 8.78
CA VAL A 516 -0.82 9.97 9.23
C VAL A 516 0.23 10.74 8.44
N HIS A 517 -0.16 11.91 7.91
CA HIS A 517 0.69 12.78 7.13
C HIS A 517 1.48 13.74 8.03
N ARG A 518 2.44 13.21 8.81
CA ARG A 518 3.22 13.97 9.81
C ARG A 518 3.87 15.27 9.30
N ARG A 519 4.27 15.33 8.03
CA ARG A 519 4.80 16.57 7.43
C ARG A 519 3.82 17.75 7.55
N LEU A 520 2.53 17.54 7.27
CA LEU A 520 1.52 18.58 7.40
C LEU A 520 1.33 19.00 8.86
N LEU A 521 1.42 18.04 9.80
CA LEU A 521 1.38 18.33 11.23
C LEU A 521 2.60 19.15 11.68
N ARG A 522 3.81 18.84 11.20
CA ARG A 522 5.02 19.64 11.48
C ARG A 522 4.94 21.04 10.91
N GLU A 523 4.48 21.18 9.67
CA GLU A 523 4.26 22.49 9.02
C GLU A 523 3.27 23.33 9.82
N SER A 524 2.16 22.73 10.25
CA SER A 524 1.19 23.38 11.15
C SER A 524 1.81 23.76 12.50
N ALA A 525 2.57 22.87 13.13
CA ALA A 525 3.21 23.12 14.41
C ALA A 525 4.21 24.30 14.36
N ASN A 526 5.02 24.37 13.31
CA ASN A 526 6.00 25.42 13.10
C ASN A 526 5.34 26.76 12.70
N SER A 527 4.20 26.72 12.01
CA SER A 527 3.46 27.94 11.63
C SER A 527 2.81 28.63 12.84
N ILE A 528 2.42 27.86 13.87
CA ILE A 528 1.82 28.39 15.11
C ILE A 528 2.82 29.22 15.93
N GLN A 529 4.13 29.00 15.77
CA GLN A 529 5.16 29.83 16.43
C GLN A 529 5.36 31.22 15.82
N VAL A 530 4.84 31.49 14.61
CA VAL A 530 5.04 32.78 13.91
C VAL A 530 4.01 33.84 14.33
N LEU A 531 3.04 33.49 15.19
CA LEU A 531 1.96 34.40 15.65
C LEU A 531 1.98 34.67 17.17
N ALA A 532 3.08 34.41 17.86
CA ALA A 532 3.27 34.79 19.26
C ALA A 532 4.06 36.11 19.40
#